data_AF-A0A3B0WBY4-F1
#
_entry.id   AF-A0A3B0WBY4-F1
#
_cell.length_a   1.000
_cell.length_b   1.000
_cell.length_c   1.000
_cell.angle_alpha   90.00
_cell.angle_beta   90.00
_cell.angle_gamma   90.00
#
_symmetry.space_group_name_H-M   'P 1'
#
loop_
_entity.id
_entity.type
_entity.pdbx_description
1 polymer ?
#
loop_
_entity_poly.entity_id
_entity_poly.type
_entity_poly.pdbx_seq_one_letter_code
_entity_poly.pdbx_strand_id
1 'polypeptide(L)'
;MSIIIKNGTVLTASQSYQADVYCDGGVIKAIGKDLDVPSGAEVIDASGQLVMPGGIDPHTHMQLPFMGTVASEDFFTGTAAG
;
A
#
# COMPACT_ATOMS: atom_id res chain seq x y z
N MET A 1 1.34 7.16 12.46
CA MET A 1 1.33 8.00 11.24
C MET A 1 -0.09 8.06 10.75
N SER A 2 -0.59 9.26 10.48
CA SER A 2 -1.96 9.54 10.07
C SER A 2 -1.91 10.08 8.63
N ILE A 3 -2.65 9.45 7.72
CA ILE A 3 -2.62 9.73 6.28
C ILE A 3 -4.01 9.62 5.67
N ILE A 4 -4.34 10.51 4.74
CA ILE A 4 -5.54 10.44 3.92
C ILE A 4 -5.15 10.46 2.44
N ILE A 5 -5.62 9.46 1.69
CA ILE A 5 -5.49 9.36 0.24
C ILE A 5 -6.81 9.87 -0.36
N LYS A 6 -6.78 10.98 -1.10
CA LYS A 6 -7.99 11.65 -1.62
C LYS A 6 -8.16 11.48 -3.12
N ASN A 7 -9.40 11.59 -3.60
CA ASN A 7 -9.77 11.63 -5.03
C ASN A 7 -9.39 10.39 -5.84
N GLY A 8 -9.11 9.28 -5.15
CA GLY A 8 -8.70 8.03 -5.77
C GLY A 8 -9.87 7.16 -6.23
N THR A 9 -9.58 6.24 -7.14
CA THR A 9 -10.48 5.11 -7.41
C THR A 9 -10.04 3.94 -6.55
N VAL A 10 -10.79 3.64 -5.49
CA VAL A 10 -10.57 2.44 -4.67
C VAL A 10 -10.93 1.22 -5.50
N LEU A 11 -9.95 0.36 -5.73
CA LEU A 11 -10.11 -0.89 -6.46
C LEU A 11 -9.88 -2.07 -5.51
N THR A 12 -10.91 -2.90 -5.40
CA THR A 12 -10.88 -4.17 -4.67
C THR A 12 -11.09 -5.32 -5.65
N ALA A 13 -10.97 -6.56 -5.18
CA ALA A 13 -11.25 -7.73 -6.02
C ALA A 13 -12.70 -7.77 -6.56
N SER A 14 -13.66 -7.14 -5.88
CA SER A 14 -15.09 -7.24 -6.22
C SER A 14 -15.67 -5.98 -6.86
N GLN A 15 -15.06 -4.81 -6.66
CA GLN A 15 -15.62 -3.54 -7.10
C GLN A 15 -14.56 -2.44 -7.25
N SER A 16 -14.92 -1.42 -8.04
CA SER A 16 -14.17 -0.19 -8.28
C SER A 16 -15.08 1.01 -8.05
N TYR A 17 -14.66 1.97 -7.22
CA TYR A 17 -15.46 3.15 -6.91
C TYR A 17 -14.59 4.32 -6.44
N GLN A 18 -15.08 5.54 -6.66
CA GLN A 18 -14.44 6.78 -6.21
C GLN A 18 -14.64 6.98 -4.71
N ALA A 19 -13.53 7.09 -3.97
CA ALA A 19 -13.52 7.34 -2.53
C ALA A 19 -12.13 7.79 -2.04
N ASP A 20 -12.13 8.49 -0.90
CA ASP A 20 -10.96 8.74 -0.08
C ASP A 20 -10.72 7.55 0.88
N VAL A 21 -9.46 7.33 1.27
CA VAL A 21 -9.06 6.31 2.25
C VAL A 21 -8.26 6.97 3.36
N TYR A 22 -8.77 6.88 4.59
CA TYR A 22 -8.10 7.40 5.79
C TYR A 22 -7.46 6.25 6.57
N CYS A 23 -6.17 6.38 6.86
CA CYS A 23 -5.39 5.45 7.64
C CYS A 23 -4.74 6.15 8.84
N ASP A 24 -4.80 5.52 10.01
CA ASP A 24 -4.06 5.97 11.19
C ASP A 24 -3.61 4.79 12.04
N GLY A 25 -2.41 4.90 12.60
CA GLY A 25 -1.80 3.84 13.40
C GLY A 25 -1.59 2.53 12.62
N GLY A 26 -1.37 2.60 11.30
CA GLY A 26 -1.19 1.42 10.45
C GLY A 26 -2.48 0.68 10.08
N VAL A 27 -3.65 1.28 10.32
CA VAL A 27 -4.96 0.67 10.05
C VAL A 27 -5.82 1.61 9.22
N ILE A 28 -6.59 1.08 8.26
CA ILE A 28 -7.63 1.83 7.54
C ILE A 28 -8.77 2.12 8.52
N LYS A 29 -9.01 3.40 8.82
CA LYS A 29 -10.04 3.87 9.76
C LYS A 29 -11.36 4.18 9.08
N ALA A 30 -11.33 4.68 7.85
CA ALA A 30 -12.52 5.02 7.07
C ALA A 30 -12.25 4.97 5.57
N ILE A 31 -13.29 4.65 4.80
CA ILE A 31 -13.33 4.75 3.34
C ILE A 31 -14.65 5.42 2.96
N GLY A 32 -14.61 6.48 2.15
CA GLY A 32 -15.79 7.24 1.80
C GLY A 32 -15.46 8.48 0.98
N LYS A 33 -16.48 9.20 0.50
CA LYS A 33 -16.26 10.47 -0.21
C LYS A 33 -16.17 11.62 0.78
N ASP A 34 -15.32 12.60 0.47
CA ASP A 34 -15.21 13.87 1.21
C ASP A 34 -15.03 13.66 2.72
N LEU A 35 -14.13 12.73 3.10
CA LEU A 35 -13.93 12.37 4.51
C LEU A 35 -13.41 13.58 5.31
N ASP A 36 -14.05 13.82 6.46
CA ASP A 36 -13.54 14.71 7.49
C ASP A 36 -12.61 13.91 8.41
N VAL A 37 -11.34 14.31 8.48
CA VAL A 37 -10.29 13.59 9.20
C VAL A 37 -9.59 14.51 10.20
N PRO A 38 -9.02 13.97 11.29
CA PRO A 38 -8.29 14.77 12.27
C PRO A 38 -7.21 15.64 11.61
N SER A 39 -7.04 16.85 12.13
CA SER A 39 -6.02 17.79 11.65
C SER A 39 -4.61 17.19 11.79
N GLY A 40 -3.75 17.45 10.80
CA GLY A 40 -2.38 16.95 10.78
C GLY A 40 -2.20 15.58 10.10
N ALA A 41 -3.25 15.00 9.52
CA ALA A 41 -3.08 13.88 8.59
C ALA A 41 -2.34 14.35 7.32
N GLU A 42 -1.36 13.56 6.87
CA GLU A 42 -0.72 13.76 5.57
C GLU A 42 -1.73 13.54 4.45
N VAL A 43 -1.75 14.42 3.46
CA VAL A 43 -2.68 14.32 2.32
C VAL A 43 -1.92 13.83 1.09
N ILE A 44 -2.36 12.70 0.54
CA ILE A 44 -1.95 12.21 -0.78
C ILE A 44 -3.10 12.46 -1.76
N ASP A 45 -2.85 13.20 -2.84
CA ASP A 45 -3.81 13.35 -3.94
C ASP A 45 -3.62 12.24 -4.97
N ALA A 46 -4.62 11.35 -5.07
CA ALA A 46 -4.65 10.22 -5.99
C ALA A 46 -5.60 10.46 -7.18
N SER A 47 -5.83 11.72 -7.55
CA SER A 47 -6.65 12.10 -8.70
C SER A 47 -6.20 11.37 -9.98
N GLY A 48 -7.12 10.62 -10.59
CA GLY A 48 -6.84 9.82 -11.79
C GLY A 48 -6.05 8.53 -11.54
N GLN A 49 -5.76 8.19 -10.28
CA GLN A 49 -5.03 6.99 -9.89
C GLN A 49 -5.94 5.93 -9.25
N LEU A 50 -5.41 4.70 -9.16
CA LEU A 50 -6.03 3.59 -8.47
C LEU A 50 -5.44 3.47 -7.05
N VAL A 51 -6.31 3.26 -6.07
CA VAL A 51 -5.94 2.93 -4.69
C VAL A 51 -6.27 1.47 -4.47
N MET A 52 -5.24 0.63 -4.39
CA MET A 52 -5.36 -0.84 -4.38
C MET A 52 -4.72 -1.43 -3.12
N PRO A 53 -5.11 -2.65 -2.70
CA PRO A 53 -4.32 -3.40 -1.73
C PRO A 53 -2.88 -3.56 -2.22
N GLY A 54 -1.92 -3.52 -1.28
CA GLY A 54 -0.53 -3.84 -1.58
C GLY A 54 -0.39 -5.24 -2.17
N GLY A 55 0.55 -5.42 -3.09
CA GLY A 55 0.85 -6.73 -3.67
C GLY A 55 1.29 -7.71 -2.58
N ILE A 56 0.82 -8.95 -2.69
CA ILE A 56 1.31 -10.06 -1.86
C ILE A 56 2.04 -11.01 -2.81
N ASP A 57 3.35 -11.11 -2.65
CA ASP A 57 4.17 -12.10 -3.35
C ASP A 57 4.41 -13.31 -2.41
N PRO A 58 3.72 -14.44 -2.64
CA PRO A 58 3.84 -15.61 -1.77
C PRO A 58 5.04 -16.51 -2.12
N HIS A 59 5.83 -16.19 -3.15
CA HIS A 59 6.87 -17.09 -3.66
C HIS A 59 8.18 -16.35 -3.90
N THR A 60 8.90 -16.07 -2.82
CA THR A 60 10.21 -15.42 -2.85
C THR A 60 11.31 -16.35 -2.35
N HIS A 61 12.55 -16.10 -2.79
CA HIS A 61 13.75 -16.86 -2.39
C HIS A 61 14.89 -15.90 -2.01
N MET A 62 14.59 -14.88 -1.21
CA MET A 62 15.57 -13.91 -0.72
C MET A 62 16.60 -14.59 0.19
N GLN A 63 17.88 -14.24 0.04
CA GLN A 63 18.99 -14.77 0.83
C GLN A 63 19.12 -16.31 0.81
N LEU A 64 18.60 -16.97 -0.23
CA LEU A 64 18.63 -18.43 -0.34
C LEU A 64 20.05 -18.93 -0.64
N PRO A 65 20.65 -19.80 0.20
CA PRO A 65 21.87 -20.52 -0.17
C PRO A 65 21.55 -21.65 -1.15
N PHE A 66 22.25 -21.69 -2.29
CA PHE A 66 22.06 -22.71 -3.32
C PHE A 66 23.35 -22.97 -4.11
N MET A 67 23.72 -24.25 -4.26
CA MET A 67 24.88 -24.71 -5.04
C MET A 67 26.21 -23.98 -4.77
N GLY A 68 26.49 -23.64 -3.51
CA GLY A 68 27.75 -23.02 -3.10
C GLY A 68 27.80 -21.49 -3.18
N THR A 69 26.67 -20.84 -3.50
CA THR A 69 26.51 -19.38 -3.42
C THR A 69 25.18 -19.03 -2.72
N VAL A 70 24.87 -17.74 -2.64
CA VAL A 70 23.61 -17.19 -2.12
C VAL A 70 22.92 -16.35 -3.20
N ALA A 71 21.58 -16.27 -3.17
CA ALA A 71 20.82 -15.32 -3.98
C ALA A 71 21.38 -13.90 -3.80
N SER A 72 21.41 -13.12 -4.89
CA SER A 72 21.99 -11.77 -4.89
C SER A 72 21.21 -10.80 -4.02
N GLU A 73 19.88 -10.97 -3.94
CA GLU A 73 19.01 -10.19 -3.08
C GLU A 73 18.94 -10.82 -1.68
N ASP A 74 19.06 -9.97 -0.65
CA ASP A 74 18.77 -10.33 0.74
C ASP A 74 17.36 -9.87 1.13
N PHE A 75 16.98 -10.04 2.39
CA PHE A 75 15.66 -9.58 2.85
C PHE A 75 15.49 -8.06 2.80
N PHE A 76 16.58 -7.28 2.89
CA PHE A 76 16.50 -5.83 2.84
C PHE A 76 16.34 -5.34 1.39
N THR A 77 17.24 -5.76 0.50
CA THR A 77 17.19 -5.37 -0.92
C THR A 77 16.00 -5.99 -1.63
N GLY A 78 15.59 -7.20 -1.26
CA GLY A 78 14.40 -7.86 -1.80
C GLY A 78 13.09 -7.20 -1.39
N THR A 79 12.91 -6.79 -0.12
CA THR A 79 11.68 -6.11 0.31
C THR A 79 11.60 -4.66 -0.16
N ALA A 80 12.75 -3.99 -0.36
CA ALA A 80 12.81 -2.63 -0.88
C ALA A 80 12.52 -2.51 -2.39
N ALA A 81 12.64 -3.61 -3.15
CA ALA A 81 12.38 -3.62 -4.58
C ALA A 81 10.88 -3.76 -4.95
N GLY A 82 10.07 -4.23 -4.00
CA GLY A 82 8.62 -4.41 -4.15
C GLY A 82 7.79 -3.16 -3.89
#